data_AF-A0A366DUW1-F1
#
_entry.id   AF-A0A366DUW1-F1
#
_cell.length_a   1.000
_cell.length_b   1.000
_cell.length_c   1.000
_cell.angle_alpha   90.00
_cell.angle_beta   90.00
_cell.angle_gamma   90.00
#
_symmetry.space_group_name_H-M   'P 1'
#
loop_
_entity.id
_entity.type
_entity.pdbx_description
1 polymer ?
#
loop_
_entity_poly.entity_id
_entity_poly.type
_entity_poly.pdbx_seq_one_letter_code
_entity_poly.pdbx_strand_id
1 'polypeptide(L)' 'MNGTTATGTYRAAVPETPDRRVTVYFEGPTADDTLVLEYAATSAEAWAFTTAALGAGLTVTIDGKVRPELPRLPCRSLWG' A
#
# COMPACT_ATOMS: atom_id res chain seq x y z
N MET A 1 36.88 21.39 10.31
CA MET A 1 35.60 22.00 9.90
C MET A 1 34.49 21.03 10.25
N ASN A 2 33.55 21.48 11.06
CA ASN A 2 32.46 20.72 11.64
C ASN A 2 31.40 20.36 10.58
N GLY A 3 30.75 19.21 10.76
CA GLY A 3 29.60 18.79 9.97
C GLY A 3 28.86 17.63 10.63
N THR A 4 28.46 17.82 11.89
CA THR A 4 27.45 16.97 12.53
C THR A 4 26.18 16.96 11.68
N THR A 5 25.70 15.78 11.27
CA THR A 5 24.31 15.61 10.86
C THR A 5 23.71 14.37 11.50
N ALA A 6 22.90 14.67 12.53
CA ALA A 6 21.72 13.98 13.02
C ALA A 6 21.50 12.50 12.64
N THR A 7 21.64 11.66 13.67
CA THR A 7 20.64 10.69 14.16
C THR A 7 19.42 10.43 13.26
N GLY A 8 19.46 9.33 12.51
CA GLY A 8 18.27 8.61 12.08
C GLY A 8 18.38 7.20 12.63
N THR A 9 17.66 6.90 13.71
CA THR A 9 17.46 5.53 14.16
C THR A 9 16.84 4.77 13.00
N TYR A 10 17.67 3.98 12.32
CA TYR A 10 17.24 2.86 11.51
C TYR A 10 16.52 1.92 12.48
N ARG A 11 15.24 2.17 12.77
CA ARG A 11 14.36 1.07 13.13
C ARG A 11 14.47 0.17 11.93
N ALA A 12 15.26 -0.91 12.07
CA ALA A 12 15.17 -2.05 11.20
C ALA A 12 13.68 -2.35 11.12
N ALA A 13 13.05 -1.91 10.03
CA ALA A 13 11.65 -2.15 9.79
C ALA A 13 11.58 -3.66 9.74
N VAL A 14 11.12 -4.27 10.84
CA VAL A 14 10.70 -5.65 10.84
C VAL A 14 9.86 -5.76 9.57
N PRO A 15 10.17 -6.70 8.64
CA PRO A 15 9.31 -6.87 7.48
C PRO A 15 7.96 -7.31 8.04
N GLU A 16 7.09 -6.32 8.28
CA GLU A 16 5.79 -6.55 8.85
C GLU A 16 5.07 -7.46 7.87
N THR A 17 4.66 -8.63 8.37
CA THR A 17 3.94 -9.62 7.60
C THR A 17 2.67 -8.95 7.08
N PRO A 18 2.38 -9.02 5.77
CA PRO A 18 1.15 -8.46 5.24
C PRO A 18 -0.05 -9.07 5.95
N ASP A 19 -0.80 -8.24 6.67
CA ASP A 19 -2.01 -8.63 7.41
C ASP A 19 -3.28 -8.08 6.77
N ARG A 20 -3.13 -7.23 5.74
CA ARG A 20 -4.22 -6.57 5.02
C ARG A 20 -4.22 -6.90 3.55
N ARG A 21 -5.42 -7.07 3.01
CA ARG A 21 -5.67 -7.08 1.58
C ARG A 21 -6.27 -5.74 1.18
N VAL A 22 -5.64 -5.10 0.21
CA VAL A 22 -6.13 -3.88 -0.44
C VAL A 22 -6.73 -4.28 -1.79
N THR A 23 -7.98 -3.92 -2.03
CA THR A 23 -8.66 -4.08 -3.31
C THR A 23 -8.87 -2.72 -3.93
N VAL A 24 -8.42 -2.53 -5.16
CA VAL A 24 -8.52 -1.27 -5.92
C VAL A 24 -9.45 -1.50 -7.09
N TYR A 25 -10.42 -0.61 -7.25
CA TYR A 25 -11.40 -0.66 -8.32
C TYR A 25 -11.10 0.47 -9.30
N PHE A 26 -10.89 0.11 -10.55
CA PHE A 26 -10.77 1.03 -11.67
C PHE A 26 -12.04 0.89 -12.49
N GLU A 27 -12.91 1.89 -12.40
CA GLU A 27 -14.14 1.92 -13.19
C GLU A 27 -13.80 2.33 -14.62
N GLY A 28 -14.18 1.48 -15.57
CA GLY A 28 -14.14 1.81 -16.99
C GLY A 28 -15.42 2.50 -17.45
N PRO A 29 -15.49 2.91 -18.73
CA PRO A 29 -16.65 3.60 -19.28
C PRO A 29 -17.92 2.73 -19.32
N THR A 30 -17.78 1.40 -19.23
CA THR A 30 -18.89 0.46 -19.08
C THR A 30 -18.71 -0.41 -17.84
N ALA A 31 -19.80 -1.00 -17.34
CA ALA A 31 -19.76 -1.87 -16.16
C ALA A 31 -18.85 -3.10 -16.34
N ASP A 32 -18.75 -3.62 -17.57
CA ASP A 32 -17.86 -4.74 -17.93
C ASP A 32 -16.38 -4.34 -17.98
N ASP A 33 -16.08 -3.03 -18.07
CA ASP A 33 -14.70 -2.52 -18.11
C ASP A 33 -14.12 -2.29 -16.71
N THR A 34 -14.74 -2.83 -15.66
CA THR A 34 -14.24 -2.68 -14.29
C THR A 34 -13.01 -3.54 -14.08
N LEU A 35 -11.86 -2.92 -13.86
CA LEU A 35 -10.63 -3.61 -13.48
C LEU A 35 -10.46 -3.61 -11.96
N VAL A 36 -10.23 -4.80 -11.39
CA VAL A 36 -10.02 -4.98 -9.95
C VAL A 36 -8.60 -5.50 -9.71
N LEU A 37 -7.85 -4.79 -8.87
CA LEU A 37 -6.50 -5.20 -8.46
C LEU A 37 -6.47 -5.49 -6.95
N GLU A 38 -5.92 -6.63 -6.57
CA GLU A 38 -5.81 -7.06 -5.17
C GLU A 38 -4.33 -7.15 -4.76
N TYR A 39 -4.00 -6.60 -3.59
CA TYR A 39 -2.64 -6.58 -3.05
C TYR A 39 -2.60 -6.97 -1.58
N ALA A 40 -1.55 -7.67 -1.19
CA ALA A 40 -1.19 -7.86 0.21
C ALA A 40 -0.35 -6.67 0.71
N ALA A 41 -0.74 -6.10 1.84
CA ALA A 41 -0.11 -4.95 2.47
C ALA A 41 -0.07 -5.12 3.99
N THR A 42 0.84 -4.40 4.65
CA THR A 42 0.76 -4.18 6.09
C THR A 42 -0.33 -3.16 6.40
N SER A 43 -0.77 -3.09 7.66
CA SER A 43 -1.68 -2.04 8.12
C SER A 43 -1.18 -0.62 7.80
N ALA A 44 0.12 -0.36 7.92
CA ALA A 44 0.71 0.94 7.59
C ALA A 44 0.70 1.22 6.07
N GLU A 45 1.11 0.24 5.25
CA GLU A 45 1.09 0.33 3.79
C GLU A 45 -0.34 0.53 3.26
N ALA A 46 -1.32 -0.18 3.82
CA ALA A 46 -2.72 -0.08 3.43
C ALA A 46 -3.30 1.32 3.73
N TRP A 47 -2.96 1.91 4.87
CA TRP A 47 -3.37 3.26 5.23
C TRP A 47 -2.79 4.31 4.27
N ALA A 48 -1.47 4.25 4.08
CA ALA A 48 -0.71 5.09 3.15
C ALA A 48 -1.32 5.09 1.74
N PHE A 49 -1.56 3.89 1.21
CA PHE A 49 -2.15 3.71 -0.11
C PHE A 49 -3.57 4.25 -0.19
N THR A 50 -4.40 3.99 0.83
CA THR A 50 -5.80 4.43 0.85
C THR A 50 -5.89 5.96 0.82
N THR A 51 -5.04 6.65 1.57
CA THR A 51 -4.98 8.12 1.52
C THR A 51 -4.65 8.62 0.12
N ALA A 52 -3.66 8.02 -0.56
CA ALA A 52 -3.30 8.41 -1.92
C ALA A 52 -4.41 8.07 -2.95
N ALA A 53 -5.01 6.88 -2.83
CA ALA A 53 -6.06 6.40 -3.72
C ALA A 53 -7.32 7.26 -3.64
N LEU A 54 -7.74 7.64 -2.42
CA LEU A 54 -8.86 8.56 -2.21
C LEU A 54 -8.55 9.95 -2.80
N GLY A 55 -7.31 10.44 -2.65
CA GLY A 55 -6.87 11.68 -3.27
C GLY A 55 -6.90 11.64 -4.81
N ALA A 56 -6.73 10.46 -5.40
CA ALA A 56 -6.83 10.22 -6.84
C ALA A 56 -8.27 9.91 -7.32
N GLY A 57 -9.25 9.88 -6.41
CA GLY A 57 -10.64 9.54 -6.75
C GLY A 57 -10.88 8.05 -7.02
N LEU A 58 -9.98 7.18 -6.59
CA LEU A 58 -10.14 5.73 -6.74
C LEU A 58 -10.98 5.14 -5.60
N THR A 59 -11.79 4.14 -5.95
CA THR A 59 -12.49 3.32 -4.97
C THR A 59 -11.55 2.23 -4.48
N VAL A 60 -11.41 2.12 -3.15
CA VAL A 60 -10.56 1.12 -2.50
C VAL A 60 -11.27 0.48 -1.32
N THR A 61 -11.02 -0.81 -1.09
CA THR A 61 -11.48 -1.53 0.10
C THR A 61 -10.31 -2.24 0.78
N ILE A 62 -10.39 -2.37 2.10
CA ILE A 62 -9.39 -3.06 2.92
C ILE A 62 -10.07 -4.12 3.77
N ASP A 63 -9.53 -5.33 3.76
CA ASP A 63 -9.93 -6.39 4.68
C ASP A 63 -8.73 -7.22 5.17
N GLY A 64 -8.97 -8.20 6.04
CA GLY A 64 -7.94 -9.10 6.57
C GLY A 64 -7.78 -10.41 5.78
N LYS A 65 -8.40 -10.55 4.60
CA LYS A 65 -8.40 -11.79 3.81
C LYS A 65 -7.15 -11.89 2.93
N VAL A 66 -5.99 -11.83 3.56
CA VAL A 66 -4.70 -12.01 2.87
C VAL A 66 -4.56 -13.46 2.43
N ARG A 67 -4.18 -13.65 1.18
CA ARG A 67 -3.86 -14.97 0.61
C ARG A 67 -2.40 -15.00 0.18
N PRO A 68 -1.70 -16.14 0.26
CA PRO A 68 -0.29 -16.24 -0.08
C PRO A 68 0.02 -15.92 -1.54
N GLU A 69 -0.94 -16.07 -2.45
CA GLU A 69 -0.82 -15.75 -3.88
C GLU A 69 -0.97 -14.25 -4.21
N LEU A 70 -1.38 -13.42 -3.25
CA LEU A 70 -1.57 -12.00 -3.50
C LEU A 70 -0.23 -11.29 -3.73
N PRO A 71 -0.10 -10.49 -4.79
CA PRO A 71 1.09 -9.69 -4.99
C PRO A 71 1.20 -8.67 -3.85
N ARG A 72 2.43 -8.41 -3.41
CA ARG A 72 2.67 -7.35 -2.41
C ARG A 72 2.39 -5.99 -3.03
N LEU A 73 1.86 -5.07 -2.23
CA LEU A 73 1.62 -3.70 -2.68
C LEU A 73 2.94 -3.06 -3.16
N PRO A 74 2.98 -2.44 -4.35
CA PRO A 74 4.23 -1.97 -4.97
C PRO A 74 4.87 -0.72 -4.31
N CYS A 75 4.51 -0.35 -3.09
CA CYS A 75 4.86 0.93 -2.47
C CYS A 75 6.20 0.96 -1.70
N ARG A 76 6.97 -0.13 -1.69
CA ARG A 76 8.18 -0.26 -0.85
C ARG A 76 9.27 0.80 -1.09
N SER A 77 9.30 1.48 -2.24
CA SER A 77 10.34 2.45 -2.61
C SER A 77 9.89 3.91 -2.70
N LEU A 78 8.59 4.20 -2.54
CA LEU A 78 8.06 5.56 -2.73
C LEU A 78 7.95 6.37 -1.42
N TRP A 79 8.26 5.75 -0.28
CA TRP A 79 8.02 6.28 1.07
C TRP A 79 9.27 6.20 1.96
N GLY A 80 10.44 5.98 1.34
CA GLY A 80 11.76 5.94 1.98
C GLY A 80 12.52 7.24 1.81
#